data_AF-A0A9R1TBZ4-F1
#
_entry.id   AF-A0A9R1TBZ4-F1
#
_cell.length_a   1.000
_cell.length_b   1.000
_cell.length_c   1.000
_cell.angle_alpha   90.00
_cell.angle_beta   90.00
_cell.angle_gamma   90.00
#
_symmetry.space_group_name_H-M   'P 1'
#
loop_
_entity.id
_entity.type
_entity.pdbx_description
1 polymer ?
#
loop_
_entity_poly.entity_id
_entity_poly.type
_entity_poly.pdbx_seq_one_letter_code
_entity_poly.pdbx_strand_id
1 'polypeptide(L)' 'MATGEIKKEIITPVFHTYPLCKTSDMPEEMHQEVLEVCVTATEKFSDNYELAAKMIKDDLDKKFGAPFQVIVGS' A
#
# COMPACT_ATOMS: atom_id res chain seq x y z
N MET A 1 -47.05 -9.52 -19.26
CA MET A 1 -45.72 -9.94 -18.76
C MET A 1 -44.67 -9.32 -19.65
N ALA A 2 -43.80 -8.47 -19.11
CA ALA A 2 -42.55 -8.08 -19.76
C ALA A 2 -41.57 -7.71 -18.64
N THR A 3 -40.57 -8.57 -18.49
CA THR A 3 -39.55 -8.62 -17.45
C THR A 3 -38.69 -7.37 -17.46
N GLY A 4 -38.52 -6.74 -16.30
CA GLY A 4 -37.57 -5.66 -16.09
C GLY A 4 -36.13 -6.18 -16.14
N GLU A 5 -35.32 -5.58 -17.01
CA GLU A 5 -33.90 -5.87 -17.10
C GLU A 5 -33.16 -5.12 -15.99
N ILE A 6 -32.68 -5.86 -14.99
CA ILE A 6 -31.79 -5.33 -13.95
C ILE A 6 -30.38 -5.26 -14.53
N LYS A 7 -29.92 -4.04 -14.86
CA LYS A 7 -28.52 -3.79 -15.23
C LYS A 7 -27.65 -3.97 -13.98
N LYS A 8 -26.91 -5.09 -13.90
CA LYS A 8 -25.79 -5.21 -12.97
C LYS A 8 -24.70 -4.24 -13.42
N GLU A 9 -24.53 -3.14 -12.69
CA GLU A 9 -23.32 -2.32 -12.80
C GLU A 9 -22.12 -3.19 -12.45
N ILE A 10 -21.33 -3.51 -13.46
CA ILE A 10 -20.05 -4.18 -13.30
C ILE A 10 -19.10 -3.10 -12.77
N ILE A 11 -18.84 -3.11 -11.46
CA ILE A 11 -17.82 -2.27 -10.85
C ILE A 11 -16.47 -2.79 -11.35
N THR A 12 -15.96 -2.20 -12.43
CA THR A 12 -14.61 -2.48 -12.91
C THR A 12 -13.65 -1.95 -11.85
N PRO A 13 -12.77 -2.80 -11.26
CA PRO A 13 -11.80 -2.31 -10.30
C PRO A 13 -10.90 -1.30 -11.00
N VAL A 14 -10.92 -0.05 -10.53
CA VAL A 14 -10.02 0.99 -11.03
C VAL A 14 -8.63 0.67 -10.50
N PHE A 15 -7.76 0.22 -11.40
CA PHE A 15 -6.35 -0.01 -11.10
C PHE A 15 -5.62 1.34 -11.08
N HIS A 16 -5.26 1.77 -9.88
CA HIS A 16 -4.45 2.96 -9.69
C HIS A 16 -2.98 2.55 -9.74
N THR A 17 -2.18 3.24 -10.56
CA THR A 17 -0.73 3.02 -10.67
C THR A 17 0.07 3.81 -9.64
N TYR A 18 -0.61 4.47 -8.70
CA TYR A 18 -0.02 5.30 -7.67
C TYR A 18 -0.47 4.82 -6.28
N PRO A 19 0.37 4.97 -5.25
CA PRO A 19 0.02 4.53 -3.91
C PRO A 19 -1.11 5.40 -3.34
N LEU A 20 -2.09 4.75 -2.71
CA LEU A 20 -3.21 5.42 -2.05
C LEU A 20 -3.08 5.24 -0.54
N CYS A 21 -2.98 6.35 0.18
CA CYS A 21 -3.04 6.35 1.64
C CYS A 21 -4.49 6.46 2.11
N LYS A 22 -4.94 5.47 2.89
CA LYS A 22 -6.30 5.48 3.44
C LYS A 22 -6.42 6.38 4.69
N THR A 23 -5.46 6.27 5.60
CA THR A 23 -5.39 7.01 6.86
C THR A 23 -3.93 7.11 7.29
N SER A 24 -3.50 8.29 7.73
CA SER A 24 -2.19 8.49 8.34
C SER A 24 -2.29 9.61 9.37
N ASP A 25 -1.62 9.44 10.51
CA ASP A 25 -1.38 10.45 11.54
C ASP A 25 0.07 10.94 11.55
N MET A 26 0.87 10.50 10.57
CA MET A 26 2.27 10.89 10.43
C MET A 26 2.38 12.33 9.90
N PRO A 27 3.44 13.08 10.28
CA PRO A 27 3.73 14.38 9.68
C PRO A 27 4.01 14.22 8.18
N GLU A 28 3.70 15.26 7.40
CA GLU A 28 3.71 15.23 5.92
C GLU A 28 5.05 14.74 5.34
N GLU A 29 6.17 15.24 5.87
CA GLU A 29 7.52 14.86 5.43
C GLU A 29 7.77 13.36 5.64
N MET A 30 7.42 12.84 6.82
CA MET A 30 7.59 11.42 7.14
C MET A 30 6.64 10.55 6.31
N HIS A 31 5.40 10.99 6.14
CA HIS A 31 4.38 10.27 5.37
C HIS A 31 4.81 10.06 3.92
N GLN A 32 5.33 11.10 3.27
CA GLN A 32 5.80 11.01 1.89
C GLN A 32 6.96 10.03 1.76
N GLU A 33 7.91 10.08 2.69
CA GLU A 33 9.10 9.23 2.68
C GLU A 33 8.74 7.75 2.94
N VAL A 34 7.80 7.49 3.85
CA VAL A 34 7.27 6.14 4.11
C VAL A 34 6.58 5.58 2.86
N LEU A 35 5.79 6.39 2.15
CA LEU A 35 5.13 5.97 0.91
C LEU A 35 6.13 5.55 -0.17
N GLU A 36 7.19 6.33 -0.38
CA GLU A 36 8.24 5.98 -1.35
C GLU A 36 8.95 4.67 -1.01
N VAL A 37 9.24 4.44 0.28
CA VAL A 37 9.85 3.18 0.75
C VAL A 37 8.91 2.00 0.51
N CYS A 38 7.61 2.15 0.81
CA CYS A 38 6.61 1.11 0.59
C CYS A 38 6.46 0.74 -0.89
N VAL A 39 6.40 1.73 -1.79
CA VAL A 39 6.34 1.47 -3.24
C VAL A 39 7.58 0.74 -3.70
N THR A 40 8.77 1.25 -3.36
CA THR A 40 10.05 0.67 -3.78
C THR A 40 10.19 -0.78 -3.32
N ALA A 41 9.85 -1.08 -2.06
CA ALA A 41 9.94 -2.42 -1.51
C ALA A 41 8.95 -3.39 -2.16
N THR A 42 7.73 -2.93 -2.45
CA THR A 42 6.68 -3.76 -3.05
C THR A 42 6.95 -4.05 -4.52
N GLU A 43 7.51 -3.09 -5.27
CA GLU A 43 7.95 -3.30 -6.65
C GLU A 43 9.17 -4.23 -6.73
N LYS A 44 10.10 -4.10 -5.78
CA LYS A 44 11.32 -4.92 -5.74
C LYS A 44 11.06 -6.37 -5.34
N PHE A 45 10.09 -6.61 -4.46
CA PHE A 45 9.76 -7.93 -3.91
C PHE A 45 8.31 -8.30 -4.16
N SER A 46 7.84 -8.20 -5.41
CA SER A 46 6.46 -8.50 -5.81
C SER A 46 5.99 -9.90 -5.42
N ASP A 47 6.92 -10.86 -5.38
CA ASP A 47 6.65 -12.28 -5.10
C ASP A 47 6.98 -12.70 -3.66
N ASN A 48 7.55 -11.80 -2.85
CA ASN A 48 7.97 -12.11 -1.48
C ASN A 48 7.69 -10.96 -0.51
N TYR A 49 6.48 -10.96 0.05
CA TYR A 49 6.02 -9.95 1.00
C TYR A 49 6.78 -9.93 2.33
N GLU A 50 7.38 -11.05 2.74
CA GLU A 50 8.19 -11.10 3.96
C GLU A 50 9.47 -10.24 3.79
N LEU A 51 10.12 -10.36 2.63
CA LEU A 51 11.28 -9.52 2.29
C LEU A 51 10.89 -8.05 2.10
N ALA A 52 9.73 -7.77 1.48
CA ALA A 52 9.21 -6.42 1.36
C ALA A 52 9.01 -5.78 2.74
N ALA A 53 8.29 -6.46 3.64
CA ALA A 53 8.02 -5.98 4.99
C ALA A 53 9.32 -5.75 5.79
N LYS A 54 10.27 -6.68 5.67
CA LYS A 54 11.58 -6.56 6.32
C LYS A 54 12.36 -5.34 5.82
N MET A 55 12.42 -5.13 4.51
CA MET A 55 13.10 -3.96 3.94
C MET A 55 12.48 -2.65 4.43
N ILE A 56 11.15 -2.52 4.37
CA ILE A 56 10.45 -1.33 4.84
C ILE A 56 10.78 -1.08 6.32
N LYS A 57 10.71 -2.12 7.16
CA LYS A 57 11.03 -2.00 8.58
C LYS A 57 12.47 -1.54 8.79
N ASP A 58 13.45 -2.21 8.18
CA ASP A 58 14.87 -1.90 8.37
C ASP A 58 15.19 -0.46 7.91
N ASP A 59 14.57 0.01 6.82
CA ASP A 59 14.72 1.39 6.33
C ASP A 59 14.07 2.42 7.29
N LEU A 60 12.87 2.15 7.79
CA LEU A 60 12.17 3.07 8.71
C LEU A 60 12.85 3.13 10.08
N ASP A 61 13.24 1.98 10.64
CA ASP A 61 14.00 1.90 11.91
C ASP A 61 15.31 2.70 11.80
N LYS A 62 16.01 2.58 10.67
CA LYS A 62 17.27 3.29 10.44
C LYS A 62 17.09 4.80 10.28
N LYS A 63 16.03 5.24 9.60
CA LYS A 63 15.78 6.67 9.33
C LYS A 63 15.22 7.41 10.52
N PHE A 64 14.24 6.82 11.21
CA PHE A 64 13.46 7.50 12.25
C PHE A 64 13.84 7.05 13.66
N GLY A 65 14.67 6.02 13.82
CA GLY A 65 15.27 5.59 15.09
C GLY A 65 14.31 4.92 16.08
N ALA A 66 13.01 4.96 15.82
CA ALA A 66 11.99 4.25 16.58
C ALA A 66 11.81 2.81 16.06
N PRO A 67 11.37 1.86 16.90
CA PRO A 67 11.00 0.53 16.42
C PRO A 67 9.68 0.58 15.64
N PHE A 68 9.73 0.27 14.35
CA PHE A 68 8.56 0.14 13.48
C PHE A 68 8.05 -1.29 13.44
N GLN A 69 6.73 -1.41 13.31
CA GLN A 69 6.07 -2.67 12.98
C GLN A 69 5.42 -2.54 11.61
N VAL A 70 5.82 -3.42 10.69
CA VAL A 70 5.37 -3.40 9.31
C VAL A 70 4.65 -4.72 9.00
N ILE A 71 3.50 -4.62 8.35
CA ILE A 71 2.69 -5.75 7.92
C ILE A 71 2.36 -5.53 6.44
N VAL A 72 2.69 -6.51 5.60
CA VAL A 72 2.40 -6.49 4.15
C VAL A 72 1.60 -7.74 3.80
N GLY A 73 0.55 -7.57 2.99
CA GLY A 73 -0.32 -8.64 2.54
C GLY A 73 -1.03 -8.28 1.24
N SER A 74 -1.61 -9.29 0.58
CA SER A 74 -2.43 -9.15 -0.63
C SER A 74 -3.92 -9.11 -0.32
#